data_AF-A0A330M5L2-F1
#
_entry.id   AF-A0A330M5L2-F1
#
_cell.length_a   1.000
_cell.length_b   1.000
_cell.length_c   1.000
_cell.angle_alpha   90.00
_cell.angle_beta   90.00
_cell.angle_gamma   90.00
#
_symmetry.space_group_name_H-M   'P 1'
#
loop_
_entity.id
_entity.type
_entity.pdbx_description
1 polymer ?
#
loop_
_entity_poly.entity_id
_entity_poly.type
_entity_poly.pdbx_seq_one_letter_code
_entity_poly.pdbx_strand_id
1 'polypeptide(L)'
;METRLSRYLLLILLMLVIGLVVEEYGNDGIRMTTKDKVIEHFLANRYKAGVICRDKGWQFCQNWAELPRSRFNLGVRPGSALSSNKESNQDVTAYNHNLELTASQNGAEQHQYQFNDPDSALFTHIPGCATSTLTEAEQAQRKQNRKRIYSWTDENGQMHFTDDDRQYAQHDIALTQYQEPEYSFELEVNSAGGKLPLFYKDKVTAAIKKVSDIYKSYLPHSGVAPVKVNLTLAKSKASYNNLQAKYAPKLGPSQGFYVARQNMAVVHHKNDRQAHQTSVHESVHVLNAGLFGPTPRWFNEGMAEYFESIEMSGLSATIPARDWKRTLAGKQLSLNALLSSKRQTWAGSQQSSMYAQSHSLIHFLMSTEQGKQTITALLAHMVQTRCEASDPKSILSRYPGGLNRLQNDWIAWINSRKYRAHTF
;
A
#
# COMPACT_ATOMS: atom_id res chain seq x y z
N MET A 1 -17.69 35.07 12.74
CA MET A 1 -17.51 33.64 12.39
C MET A 1 -17.27 33.51 10.87
N GLU A 2 -16.31 34.27 10.32
CA GLU A 2 -16.23 34.55 8.87
C GLU A 2 -14.80 34.57 8.29
N THR A 3 -13.79 34.01 8.97
CA THR A 3 -12.38 34.29 8.61
C THR A 3 -11.56 33.08 8.14
N ARG A 4 -12.10 31.84 8.22
CA ARG A 4 -11.36 30.63 7.79
C ARG A 4 -11.67 30.18 6.35
N LEU A 5 -12.90 30.34 5.89
CA LEU A 5 -13.29 29.95 4.53
C LEU A 5 -12.66 30.89 3.47
N SER A 6 -12.60 32.19 3.76
CA SER A 6 -12.04 33.23 2.88
C SER A 6 -10.54 33.03 2.61
N ARG A 7 -9.77 32.57 3.62
CA ARG A 7 -8.33 32.34 3.49
C ARG A 7 -7.98 31.11 2.65
N TYR A 8 -8.78 30.05 2.73
CA TYR A 8 -8.60 28.86 1.89
C TYR A 8 -8.90 29.13 0.41
N LEU A 9 -9.94 29.92 0.13
CA LEU A 9 -10.28 30.36 -1.22
C LEU A 9 -9.18 31.24 -1.83
N LEU A 10 -8.62 32.17 -1.04
CA LEU A 10 -7.51 33.03 -1.50
C LEU A 10 -6.26 32.21 -1.86
N LEU A 11 -5.96 31.17 -1.10
CA LEU A 11 -4.79 30.31 -1.28
C LEU A 11 -4.92 29.40 -2.51
N ILE A 12 -6.13 28.91 -2.80
CA ILE A 12 -6.45 28.14 -4.01
C ILE A 12 -6.37 29.04 -5.26
N LEU A 13 -6.85 30.29 -5.16
CA LEU A 13 -6.81 31.25 -6.27
C LEU A 13 -5.38 31.69 -6.58
N LEU A 14 -4.53 31.86 -5.55
CA LEU A 14 -3.10 32.16 -5.70
C LEU A 14 -2.34 31.00 -6.39
N MET A 15 -2.67 29.75 -6.04
CA MET A 15 -2.06 28.55 -6.66
C MET A 15 -2.45 28.40 -8.14
N LEU A 16 -3.68 28.78 -8.51
CA LEU A 16 -4.14 28.77 -9.89
C LEU A 16 -3.44 29.83 -10.75
N VAL A 17 -3.21 31.02 -10.18
CA VAL A 17 -2.51 32.12 -10.88
C VAL A 17 -1.02 31.79 -11.09
N ILE A 18 -0.36 31.18 -10.11
CA ILE A 18 1.05 30.78 -10.23
C ILE A 18 1.24 29.65 -11.27
N GLY A 19 0.26 28.76 -11.42
CA GLY A 19 0.29 27.66 -12.39
C GLY A 19 0.20 28.09 -13.87
N LEU A 20 -0.21 29.33 -14.16
CA LEU A 20 -0.38 29.83 -15.53
C LEU A 20 0.87 30.52 -16.11
N VAL A 21 1.90 30.81 -15.30
CA VAL A 21 3.00 31.71 -15.70
C VAL A 21 4.30 30.99 -16.11
N VAL A 22 4.36 29.66 -16.02
CA VAL A 22 5.59 28.91 -16.35
C VAL A 22 5.44 28.21 -17.71
N GLU A 23 5.81 28.89 -18.78
CA GLU A 23 6.11 28.28 -20.09
C GLU A 23 7.63 28.13 -20.23
N GLU A 24 8.12 26.89 -20.23
CA GLU A 24 9.45 26.56 -20.73
C GLU A 24 9.41 25.23 -21.49
N TYR A 25 10.00 25.23 -22.67
CA TYR A 25 9.92 24.16 -23.68
C TYR A 25 10.79 22.95 -23.27
N GLY A 26 10.17 21.77 -23.22
CA GLY A 26 10.84 20.47 -23.02
C GLY A 26 10.91 19.67 -24.32
N ASN A 27 12.02 18.95 -24.52
CA ASN A 27 12.54 18.48 -25.81
C ASN A 27 11.89 17.21 -26.42
N ASP A 28 10.69 16.81 -25.98
CA ASP A 28 10.13 15.48 -26.29
C ASP A 28 8.80 15.51 -27.08
N GLY A 29 8.41 16.68 -27.61
CA GLY A 29 7.34 16.80 -28.61
C GLY A 29 5.91 16.44 -28.16
N ILE A 30 5.68 15.99 -26.92
CA ILE A 30 4.35 15.73 -26.36
C ILE A 30 4.07 16.75 -25.24
N ARG A 31 3.08 17.60 -25.48
CA ARG A 31 2.73 18.75 -24.63
C ARG A 31 2.04 18.26 -23.33
N MET A 32 2.82 17.94 -22.30
CA MET A 32 2.30 17.81 -20.93
C MET A 32 1.88 19.19 -20.41
N THR A 33 0.70 19.30 -19.80
CA THR A 33 0.24 20.59 -19.28
C THR A 33 1.04 20.97 -18.03
N THR A 34 1.20 22.27 -17.76
CA THR A 34 1.88 22.78 -16.55
C THR A 34 1.26 22.19 -15.28
N LYS A 35 -0.04 21.89 -15.32
CA LYS A 35 -0.78 21.21 -14.26
C LYS A 35 -0.26 19.79 -14.00
N ASP A 36 0.05 19.02 -15.03
CA ASP A 36 0.51 17.62 -14.90
C ASP A 36 1.91 17.55 -14.29
N LYS A 37 2.82 18.43 -14.71
CA LYS A 37 4.19 18.54 -14.16
C LYS A 37 4.19 19.01 -12.71
N VAL A 38 3.33 19.97 -12.37
CA VAL A 38 3.17 20.46 -10.99
C VAL A 38 2.59 19.35 -10.11
N ILE A 39 1.61 18.58 -10.58
CA ILE A 39 1.04 17.45 -9.85
C ILE A 39 2.10 16.36 -9.62
N GLU A 40 2.89 16.02 -10.63
CA GLU A 40 3.96 15.01 -10.51
C GLU A 40 5.05 15.42 -9.50
N HIS A 41 5.57 16.65 -9.62
CA HIS A 41 6.55 17.19 -8.66
C HIS A 41 5.98 17.36 -7.25
N PHE A 42 4.69 17.67 -7.13
CA PHE A 42 3.99 17.80 -5.85
C PHE A 42 3.74 16.45 -5.18
N LEU A 43 3.39 15.41 -5.95
CA LEU A 43 3.21 14.04 -5.46
C LEU A 43 4.55 13.40 -5.04
N ALA A 44 5.64 13.68 -5.76
CA ALA A 44 6.97 13.17 -5.44
C ALA A 44 7.54 13.74 -4.12
N ASN A 45 7.19 14.98 -3.75
CA ASN A 45 7.75 15.66 -2.58
C ASN A 45 6.85 15.65 -1.33
N ARG A 46 5.54 15.37 -1.44
CA ARG A 46 4.61 15.34 -0.28
C ARG A 46 4.47 13.99 0.43
N TYR A 47 4.92 12.90 -0.18
CA TYR A 47 4.93 11.60 0.47
C TYR A 47 5.83 11.59 1.72
N LYS A 48 6.95 12.33 1.68
CA LYS A 48 7.88 12.47 2.82
C LYS A 48 7.33 13.34 3.95
N ALA A 49 6.65 14.42 3.58
CA ALA A 49 6.00 15.33 4.51
C ALA A 49 4.89 14.66 5.33
N GLY A 50 4.01 13.90 4.67
CA GLY A 50 2.88 13.22 5.33
C GLY A 50 3.32 12.15 6.33
N VAL A 51 4.42 11.45 6.05
CA VAL A 51 4.99 10.43 6.96
C VAL A 51 5.52 11.07 8.25
N ILE A 52 6.16 12.23 8.15
CA ILE A 52 6.69 12.96 9.32
C ILE A 52 5.55 13.57 10.16
N CYS A 53 4.51 14.12 9.51
CA CYS A 53 3.33 14.65 10.21
C CYS A 53 2.59 13.60 11.03
N ARG A 54 2.55 12.37 10.52
CA ARG A 54 1.88 11.25 11.19
C ARG A 54 2.61 10.85 12.48
N ASP A 55 3.94 10.84 12.48
CA ASP A 55 4.76 10.43 13.64
C ASP A 55 4.93 11.53 14.69
N LYS A 56 5.03 12.79 14.27
CA LYS A 56 5.31 13.93 15.15
C LYS A 56 4.04 14.69 15.59
N GLY A 57 2.88 14.30 15.08
CA GLY A 57 1.59 14.89 15.41
C GLY A 57 1.24 16.13 14.58
N TRP A 58 -0.05 16.47 14.57
CA TRP A 58 -0.59 17.56 13.73
C TRP A 58 -0.07 18.95 14.11
N GLN A 59 0.28 19.15 15.38
CA GLN A 59 0.82 20.41 15.89
C GLN A 59 2.24 20.69 15.35
N PHE A 60 3.07 19.64 15.23
CA PHE A 60 4.35 19.72 14.53
C PHE A 60 4.16 20.18 13.07
N CYS A 61 3.12 19.68 12.39
CA CYS A 61 2.90 20.03 10.99
C CYS A 61 2.21 21.37 10.73
N GLN A 62 1.43 21.88 11.67
CA GLN A 62 0.97 23.28 11.63
C GLN A 62 2.16 24.23 11.68
N ASN A 63 3.10 23.99 12.61
CA ASN A 63 4.31 24.80 12.72
C ASN A 63 5.20 24.70 11.47
N TRP A 64 5.33 23.49 10.89
CA TRP A 64 6.08 23.26 9.65
C TRP A 64 5.47 23.98 8.43
N ALA A 65 4.15 24.08 8.35
CA ALA A 65 3.45 24.76 7.26
C ALA A 65 3.49 26.29 7.35
N GLU A 66 3.74 26.85 8.54
CA GLU A 66 3.79 28.29 8.81
C GLU A 66 5.21 28.90 8.68
N LEU A 67 6.24 28.07 8.40
CA LEU A 67 7.60 28.56 8.17
C LEU A 67 7.67 29.40 6.87
N PRO A 68 8.26 30.61 6.90
CA PRO A 68 8.47 31.40 5.70
C PRO A 68 9.45 30.66 4.79
N ARG A 69 8.93 30.13 3.68
CA ARG A 69 9.78 29.68 2.57
C ARG A 69 10.54 30.91 2.08
N SER A 70 11.85 30.92 2.28
CA SER A 70 12.75 31.96 1.78
C SER A 70 12.34 32.30 0.34
N ARG A 71 11.82 33.52 0.16
CA ARG A 71 11.39 34.02 -1.14
C ARG A 71 12.60 33.92 -2.08
N PHE A 72 12.44 33.20 -3.18
CA PHE A 72 13.33 33.35 -4.33
C PHE A 72 13.24 34.81 -4.79
N ASN A 73 14.22 35.63 -4.40
CA ASN A 73 14.44 36.94 -5.00
C ASN A 73 15.03 36.71 -6.40
N LEU A 74 14.16 36.53 -7.40
CA LEU A 74 14.53 36.81 -8.78
C LEU A 74 14.45 38.33 -8.97
N GLY A 75 15.59 38.94 -9.29
CA GLY A 75 15.78 40.39 -9.33
C GLY A 75 14.81 41.12 -10.23
N VAL A 76 14.36 42.27 -9.76
CA VAL A 76 13.57 43.26 -10.53
C VAL A 76 14.52 44.13 -11.36
N ARG A 77 14.17 44.37 -12.64
CA ARG A 77 14.30 45.69 -13.26
C ARG A 77 13.09 46.01 -14.16
N PRO A 78 12.76 47.29 -14.36
CA PRO A 78 11.40 47.77 -14.48
C PRO A 78 10.99 48.22 -15.89
N GLY A 79 9.68 48.19 -16.15
CA GLY A 79 9.03 49.08 -17.11
C GLY A 79 8.04 48.42 -18.06
N SER A 80 6.74 48.62 -17.80
CA SER A 80 5.75 49.21 -18.74
C SER A 80 4.33 48.65 -18.55
N ALA A 81 3.54 49.40 -17.78
CA ALA A 81 2.13 49.76 -17.85
C ALA A 81 1.09 48.98 -18.70
N LEU A 82 -0.11 48.85 -18.07
CA LEU A 82 -1.49 48.82 -18.60
C LEU A 82 -1.92 47.51 -19.30
N SER A 83 -3.12 46.93 -19.11
CA SER A 83 -4.45 47.48 -18.86
C SER A 83 -5.41 46.39 -18.35
N SER A 84 -6.47 46.85 -17.68
CA SER A 84 -7.69 46.18 -17.18
C SER A 84 -8.53 45.42 -18.21
N ASN A 85 -9.27 44.38 -17.74
CA ASN A 85 -10.74 44.19 -17.84
C ASN A 85 -11.07 42.77 -17.29
N LYS A 86 -11.82 42.57 -16.19
CA LYS A 86 -13.27 42.67 -15.91
C LYS A 86 -14.16 41.69 -16.69
N GLU A 87 -15.10 41.11 -15.93
CA GLU A 87 -16.27 40.27 -16.26
C GLU A 87 -16.07 38.75 -16.31
N SER A 88 -17.05 37.88 -16.01
CA SER A 88 -18.21 37.81 -15.08
C SER A 88 -18.92 36.47 -15.37
N ASN A 89 -19.49 35.81 -14.34
CA ASN A 89 -20.55 34.79 -14.39
C ASN A 89 -20.31 33.52 -15.24
N GLN A 90 -21.04 32.41 -15.17
CA GLN A 90 -21.92 31.69 -14.25
C GLN A 90 -21.93 30.27 -14.89
N ASP A 91 -22.00 29.20 -14.11
CA ASP A 91 -23.19 28.33 -14.04
C ASP A 91 -22.91 26.89 -13.58
N VAL A 92 -23.95 26.39 -12.93
CA VAL A 92 -24.09 25.14 -12.19
C VAL A 92 -24.42 23.98 -13.15
N THR A 93 -23.97 22.76 -12.84
CA THR A 93 -24.82 21.55 -12.90
C THR A 93 -24.14 20.34 -12.26
N ALA A 94 -24.81 19.80 -11.26
CA ALA A 94 -24.48 18.56 -10.58
C ALA A 94 -25.02 17.36 -11.37
N TYR A 95 -24.19 16.32 -11.54
CA TYR A 95 -24.64 15.00 -12.02
C TYR A 95 -24.32 13.95 -10.97
N ASN A 96 -25.38 13.46 -10.31
CA ASN A 96 -25.38 12.28 -9.46
C ASN A 96 -25.43 11.01 -10.34
N HIS A 97 -24.54 10.06 -10.12
CA HIS A 97 -24.70 8.70 -10.62
C HIS A 97 -24.51 7.69 -9.48
N ASN A 98 -25.59 7.00 -9.15
CA ASN A 98 -25.63 5.81 -8.30
C ASN A 98 -24.87 4.66 -8.99
N LEU A 99 -23.91 4.05 -8.30
CA LEU A 99 -23.17 2.86 -8.76
C LEU A 99 -23.68 1.62 -8.02
N GLU A 100 -24.39 0.75 -8.73
CA GLU A 100 -24.67 -0.63 -8.32
C GLU A 100 -23.40 -1.48 -8.43
N LEU A 101 -22.84 -1.88 -7.28
CA LEU A 101 -21.74 -2.84 -7.20
C LEU A 101 -22.31 -4.27 -7.37
N THR A 102 -22.26 -4.78 -8.60
CA THR A 102 -22.52 -6.19 -8.90
C THR A 102 -21.35 -7.04 -8.41
N ALA A 103 -21.69 -8.12 -7.69
CA ALA A 103 -20.74 -9.06 -7.12
C ALA A 103 -19.90 -9.72 -8.22
N SER A 104 -18.59 -9.47 -8.22
CA SER A 104 -17.63 -10.12 -9.09
C SER A 104 -17.59 -11.61 -8.78
N GLN A 105 -18.21 -12.42 -9.64
CA GLN A 105 -17.99 -13.86 -9.70
C GLN A 105 -16.60 -14.11 -10.29
N ASN A 106 -15.55 -14.01 -9.45
CA ASN A 106 -14.19 -14.33 -9.87
C ASN A 106 -14.01 -15.85 -9.84
N GLY A 107 -13.62 -16.41 -10.99
CA GLY A 107 -13.35 -17.84 -11.17
C GLY A 107 -12.24 -18.34 -10.25
N ALA A 108 -12.37 -19.59 -9.83
CA ALA A 108 -11.46 -20.26 -8.89
C ALA A 108 -9.98 -20.08 -9.29
N GLU A 109 -9.24 -19.31 -8.50
CA GLU A 109 -7.79 -19.17 -8.64
C GLU A 109 -7.12 -20.37 -7.96
N GLN A 110 -6.46 -21.21 -8.74
CA GLN A 110 -5.63 -22.28 -8.19
C GLN A 110 -4.22 -21.75 -8.01
N HIS A 111 -3.78 -21.55 -6.77
CA HIS A 111 -2.41 -21.15 -6.45
C HIS A 111 -1.55 -22.36 -6.07
N GLN A 112 -0.43 -22.56 -6.78
CA GLN A 112 0.61 -23.53 -6.45
C GLN A 112 1.55 -22.89 -5.44
N TYR A 113 1.09 -22.78 -4.21
CA TYR A 113 1.99 -22.61 -3.08
C TYR A 113 2.76 -23.92 -2.91
N GLN A 114 3.89 -24.06 -3.59
CA GLN A 114 4.78 -25.20 -3.41
C GLN A 114 5.57 -25.11 -2.09
N PHE A 115 5.24 -24.18 -1.19
CA PHE A 115 6.06 -23.82 -0.03
C PHE A 115 5.34 -23.75 1.33
N ASN A 116 4.07 -24.13 1.43
CA ASN A 116 3.35 -24.11 2.73
C ASN A 116 2.92 -25.52 3.16
N ASP A 117 3.86 -26.46 3.09
CA ASP A 117 3.79 -27.67 3.93
C ASP A 117 4.85 -27.51 5.02
N PRO A 118 4.47 -27.33 6.31
CA PRO A 118 5.43 -27.24 7.39
C PRO A 118 6.34 -28.48 7.51
N ASP A 119 5.95 -29.61 6.88
CA ASP A 119 6.71 -30.87 6.87
C ASP A 119 7.58 -31.06 5.60
N SER A 120 7.64 -30.09 4.68
CA SER A 120 8.45 -30.20 3.45
C SER A 120 9.88 -29.72 3.67
N ALA A 121 10.85 -30.60 3.41
CA ALA A 121 12.31 -30.38 3.48
C ALA A 121 12.89 -29.29 2.52
N LEU A 122 12.05 -28.42 1.95
CA LEU A 122 12.43 -27.34 1.02
C LEU A 122 12.30 -25.93 1.65
N PHE A 123 12.24 -25.86 2.99
CA PHE A 123 12.10 -24.67 3.84
C PHE A 123 13.16 -23.57 3.60
N THR A 124 14.35 -23.94 3.11
CA THR A 124 15.55 -23.07 3.03
C THR A 124 15.64 -22.18 1.79
N HIS A 125 14.67 -22.24 0.86
CA HIS A 125 14.77 -21.54 -0.44
C HIS A 125 13.60 -20.60 -0.76
N ILE A 126 12.90 -20.10 0.25
CA ILE A 126 11.90 -19.03 0.06
C ILE A 126 12.65 -17.69 0.10
N PRO A 127 12.58 -16.84 -0.94
CA PRO A 127 13.06 -15.46 -0.89
C PRO A 127 12.41 -14.74 0.28
N GLY A 128 13.27 -14.32 1.19
CA GLY A 128 12.92 -13.89 2.52
C GLY A 128 13.61 -14.74 3.58
N CYS A 129 13.61 -16.07 3.44
CA CYS A 129 14.24 -17.02 4.38
C CYS A 129 15.63 -17.48 3.95
N ALA A 130 15.88 -17.53 2.64
CA ALA A 130 17.24 -17.48 2.13
C ALA A 130 17.76 -16.05 2.31
N THR A 131 18.99 -15.91 2.83
CA THR A 131 19.74 -14.65 3.03
C THR A 131 19.24 -13.55 2.12
N SER A 132 18.53 -12.59 2.72
CA SER A 132 18.05 -11.32 2.18
C SER A 132 17.83 -11.24 0.66
N THR A 133 16.63 -10.82 0.27
CA THR A 133 16.33 -10.37 -1.10
C THR A 133 17.25 -9.24 -1.61
N LEU A 134 18.14 -8.72 -0.77
CA LEU A 134 19.18 -7.76 -1.06
C LEU A 134 20.54 -8.38 -0.73
N THR A 135 21.46 -8.35 -1.69
CA THR A 135 22.88 -8.64 -1.49
C THR A 135 23.46 -7.81 -0.34
N GLU A 136 24.51 -8.29 0.33
CA GLU A 136 25.24 -7.52 1.36
C GLU A 136 25.69 -6.14 0.83
N ALA A 137 26.00 -6.04 -0.46
CA ALA A 137 26.30 -4.79 -1.15
C ALA A 137 25.09 -3.85 -1.21
N GLU A 138 23.90 -4.34 -1.54
CA GLU A 138 22.67 -3.54 -1.53
C GLU A 138 22.29 -3.11 -0.11
N GLN A 139 22.51 -3.95 0.90
CA GLN A 139 22.32 -3.59 2.31
C GLN A 139 23.33 -2.54 2.79
N ALA A 140 24.60 -2.67 2.41
CA ALA A 140 25.67 -1.72 2.75
C ALA A 140 25.45 -0.37 2.06
N GLN A 141 25.08 -0.38 0.78
CA GLN A 141 24.73 0.83 0.02
C GLN A 141 23.48 1.50 0.60
N ARG A 142 22.51 0.73 1.11
CA ARG A 142 21.35 1.26 1.84
C ARG A 142 21.73 1.88 3.18
N LYS A 143 22.64 1.27 3.96
CA LYS A 143 23.17 1.89 5.18
C LYS A 143 23.87 3.22 4.88
N GLN A 144 24.59 3.31 3.76
CA GLN A 144 25.26 4.53 3.30
C GLN A 144 24.28 5.59 2.76
N ASN A 145 23.20 5.18 2.09
CA ASN A 145 22.18 6.08 1.52
C ASN A 145 21.06 6.46 2.50
N ARG A 146 21.21 6.18 3.81
CA ARG A 146 20.27 6.63 4.84
C ARG A 146 20.24 8.15 4.85
N LYS A 147 19.13 8.73 4.37
CA LYS A 147 18.92 10.18 4.42
C LYS A 147 18.78 10.61 5.88
N ARG A 148 19.74 11.42 6.34
CA ARG A 148 19.76 12.00 7.67
C ARG A 148 18.97 13.31 7.62
N ILE A 149 18.06 13.51 8.57
CA ILE A 149 17.41 14.80 8.79
C ILE A 149 18.11 15.45 9.97
N TYR A 150 18.65 16.64 9.77
CA TYR A 150 19.30 17.47 10.79
C TYR A 150 18.27 18.46 11.33
N SER A 151 18.32 18.81 12.62
CA SER A 151 17.44 19.83 13.20
C SER A 151 18.15 20.70 14.22
N TRP A 152 17.91 22.00 14.22
CA TRP A 152 18.46 22.94 15.20
C TRP A 152 17.43 23.97 15.64
N THR A 153 17.69 24.65 16.74
CA THR A 153 16.90 25.79 17.18
C THR A 153 17.76 27.05 17.03
N ASP A 154 17.26 28.06 16.33
CA ASP A 154 17.98 29.33 16.18
C ASP A 154 17.89 30.21 17.44
N GLU A 155 18.56 31.36 17.39
CA GLU A 155 18.61 32.35 18.47
C GLU A 155 17.23 32.91 18.86
N ASN A 156 16.23 32.79 17.98
CA ASN A 156 14.85 33.23 18.22
C ASN A 156 13.97 32.10 18.77
N GLY A 157 14.54 30.93 19.08
CA GLY A 157 13.80 29.77 19.55
C GLY A 157 13.05 29.02 18.43
N GLN A 158 13.31 29.32 17.16
CA GLN A 158 12.65 28.65 16.03
C GLN A 158 13.41 27.39 15.63
N MET A 159 12.68 26.27 15.52
CA MET A 159 13.24 24.98 15.12
C MET A 159 13.28 24.85 13.60
N HIS A 160 14.46 24.50 13.08
CA HIS A 160 14.76 24.30 11.67
C HIS A 160 15.11 22.84 11.39
N PHE A 161 14.92 22.40 10.14
CA PHE A 161 15.22 21.05 9.68
C PHE A 161 15.85 21.07 8.29
N THR A 162 16.81 20.20 8.01
CA THR A 162 17.41 20.03 6.67
C THR A 162 17.76 18.58 6.39
N ASP A 163 17.71 18.17 5.13
CA ASP A 163 18.26 16.89 4.62
C ASP A 163 19.56 17.09 3.81
N ASP A 164 20.10 18.31 3.80
CA ASP A 164 21.39 18.69 3.20
C ASP A 164 22.50 18.67 4.26
N ASP A 165 23.45 17.76 4.09
CA ASP A 165 24.60 17.57 4.99
C ASP A 165 25.63 18.71 4.91
N ARG A 166 25.52 19.62 3.93
CA ARG A 166 26.40 20.80 3.83
C ARG A 166 25.97 21.93 4.76
N GLN A 167 24.70 21.99 5.14
CA GLN A 167 24.18 22.99 6.08
C GLN A 167 24.48 22.62 7.55
N TYR A 168 24.90 21.37 7.81
CA TYR A 168 25.35 20.88 9.13
C TYR A 168 26.58 21.61 9.65
N ALA A 169 27.51 22.01 8.78
CA ALA A 169 28.78 22.63 9.17
C ALA A 169 28.66 24.07 9.72
N GLN A 170 27.50 24.72 9.57
CA GLN A 170 27.35 26.16 9.83
C GLN A 170 26.72 26.52 11.19
N HIS A 171 26.17 25.56 11.95
CA HIS A 171 25.25 25.90 13.05
C HIS A 171 25.45 25.10 14.35
N ASP A 172 26.60 24.42 14.54
CA ASP A 172 26.99 23.72 15.78
C ASP A 172 25.84 22.90 16.43
N ILE A 173 25.21 22.05 15.60
CA ILE A 173 23.90 21.45 15.85
C ILE A 173 24.01 20.10 16.58
N ALA A 174 23.17 19.88 17.60
CA ALA A 174 22.94 18.57 18.20
C ALA A 174 22.29 17.59 17.18
N LEU A 175 22.99 16.51 16.85
CA LEU A 175 22.52 15.43 15.97
C LEU A 175 21.29 14.73 16.55
N THR A 176 20.10 15.08 16.08
CA THR A 176 18.95 14.17 16.11
C THR A 176 19.08 13.25 14.90
N GLN A 177 19.75 12.11 15.07
CA GLN A 177 19.80 11.09 14.02
C GLN A 177 18.37 10.57 13.76
N TYR A 178 17.68 11.13 12.77
CA TYR A 178 16.51 10.46 12.23
C TYR A 178 16.98 9.24 11.43
N GLN A 179 16.77 8.06 12.00
CA GLN A 179 16.92 6.81 11.27
C GLN A 179 15.61 6.55 10.54
N GLU A 180 15.66 6.42 9.20
CA GLU A 180 14.50 5.88 8.49
C GLU A 180 14.10 4.54 9.12
N PRO A 181 12.79 4.28 9.31
CA PRO A 181 12.32 3.00 9.83
C PRO A 181 12.92 1.85 9.02
N GLU A 182 13.27 0.74 9.67
CA GLU A 182 13.90 -0.41 9.01
C GLU A 182 13.06 -0.98 7.85
N TYR A 183 11.74 -0.74 7.88
CA TYR A 183 10.86 -1.10 6.79
C TYR A 183 11.14 -0.27 5.52
N SER A 184 11.72 -0.95 4.53
CA SER A 184 11.95 -0.44 3.18
C SER A 184 11.15 -1.24 2.15
N PHE A 185 10.59 -0.54 1.17
CA PHE A 185 9.72 -1.10 0.14
C PHE A 185 10.16 -0.63 -1.25
N GLU A 186 10.36 -1.58 -2.16
CA GLU A 186 10.62 -1.34 -3.58
C GLU A 186 9.56 -2.04 -4.44
N LEU A 187 9.22 -1.43 -5.57
CA LEU A 187 8.28 -1.97 -6.54
C LEU A 187 8.82 -1.84 -7.96
N GLU A 188 8.91 -2.97 -8.63
CA GLU A 188 9.18 -3.07 -10.07
C GLU A 188 7.92 -3.59 -10.77
N VAL A 189 7.49 -2.86 -11.81
CA VAL A 189 6.36 -3.23 -12.65
C VAL A 189 6.84 -3.41 -14.08
N ASN A 190 6.80 -4.65 -14.54
CA ASN A 190 7.30 -5.12 -15.82
C ASN A 190 6.14 -5.57 -16.73
N SER A 191 6.39 -5.73 -18.02
CA SER A 191 5.44 -6.30 -18.97
C SER A 191 6.05 -7.43 -19.80
N ALA A 192 5.21 -8.39 -20.19
CA ALA A 192 5.59 -9.49 -21.07
C ALA A 192 4.59 -9.64 -22.24
N GLY A 193 5.11 -9.70 -23.45
CA GLY A 193 4.30 -9.84 -24.67
C GLY A 193 3.57 -8.55 -25.08
N GLY A 194 4.07 -7.38 -24.70
CA GLY A 194 3.54 -6.08 -25.10
C GLY A 194 3.90 -4.95 -24.14
N LYS A 195 3.53 -3.71 -24.48
CA LYS A 195 3.62 -2.55 -23.58
C LYS A 195 2.51 -2.59 -22.51
N LEU A 196 2.77 -2.00 -21.35
CA LEU A 196 1.74 -1.79 -20.32
C LEU A 196 0.62 -0.89 -20.86
N PRO A 197 -0.66 -1.09 -20.45
CA PRO A 197 -1.71 -0.12 -20.73
C PRO A 197 -1.37 1.26 -20.17
N LEU A 198 -1.96 2.31 -20.76
CA LEU A 198 -1.83 3.67 -20.26
C LEU A 198 -2.30 3.75 -18.79
N PHE A 199 -1.54 4.46 -17.97
CA PHE A 199 -1.78 4.67 -16.53
C PHE A 199 -1.84 3.40 -15.66
N TYR A 200 -1.71 2.20 -16.24
CA TYR A 200 -1.77 0.96 -15.46
C TYR A 200 -0.65 0.90 -14.42
N LYS A 201 0.59 1.25 -14.83
CA LYS A 201 1.75 1.28 -13.93
C LYS A 201 1.50 2.23 -12.75
N ASP A 202 0.97 3.42 -13.01
CA ASP A 202 0.75 4.43 -11.97
C ASP A 202 -0.35 3.99 -11.01
N LYS A 203 -1.47 3.48 -11.54
CA LYS A 203 -2.61 2.97 -10.74
C LYS A 203 -2.18 1.84 -9.82
N VAL A 204 -1.53 0.81 -10.37
CA VAL A 204 -1.11 -0.35 -9.59
C VAL A 204 -0.01 0.03 -8.60
N THR A 205 0.91 0.94 -8.99
CA THR A 205 1.95 1.45 -8.09
C THR A 205 1.34 2.21 -6.91
N ALA A 206 0.36 3.07 -7.16
CA ALA A 206 -0.33 3.81 -6.11
C ALA A 206 -1.04 2.88 -5.13
N ALA A 207 -1.76 1.87 -5.65
CA ALA A 207 -2.44 0.87 -4.83
C ALA A 207 -1.46 0.06 -3.97
N ILE A 208 -0.42 -0.53 -4.56
CA ILE A 208 0.55 -1.37 -3.81
C ILE A 208 1.33 -0.52 -2.79
N LYS A 209 1.72 0.70 -3.13
CA LYS A 209 2.37 1.62 -2.17
C LYS A 209 1.46 1.93 -0.99
N LYS A 210 0.18 2.21 -1.23
CA LYS A 210 -0.80 2.41 -0.15
C LYS A 210 -1.00 1.15 0.68
N VAL A 211 -1.05 -0.04 0.08
CA VAL A 211 -1.08 -1.31 0.83
C VAL A 211 0.15 -1.42 1.74
N SER A 212 1.34 -1.13 1.23
CA SER A 212 2.58 -1.07 2.00
C SER A 212 2.50 -0.05 3.15
N ASP A 213 1.91 1.13 2.93
CA ASP A 213 1.71 2.14 3.98
C ASP A 213 0.75 1.66 5.08
N ILE A 214 -0.31 0.94 4.69
CA ILE A 214 -1.25 0.34 5.64
C ILE A 214 -0.51 -0.71 6.46
N TYR A 215 0.24 -1.63 5.84
CA TYR A 215 1.10 -2.56 6.57
C TYR A 215 2.00 -1.85 7.57
N LYS A 216 2.69 -0.78 7.14
CA LYS A 216 3.59 0.01 8.01
C LYS A 216 2.90 0.51 9.28
N SER A 217 1.59 0.78 9.27
CA SER A 217 0.86 1.20 10.48
C SER A 217 0.59 0.08 11.49
N TYR A 218 0.73 -1.18 11.10
CA TYR A 218 0.53 -2.36 11.96
C TYR A 218 1.82 -3.13 12.26
N LEU A 219 2.92 -2.80 11.58
CA LEU A 219 4.22 -3.46 11.77
C LEU A 219 4.99 -2.86 12.96
N PRO A 220 5.86 -3.65 13.64
CA PRO A 220 6.76 -3.12 14.65
C PRO A 220 7.76 -2.12 14.04
N HIS A 221 8.31 -1.22 14.86
CA HIS A 221 9.25 -0.19 14.39
C HIS A 221 10.63 -0.73 13.96
N SER A 222 10.96 -1.96 14.35
CA SER A 222 12.23 -2.64 14.05
C SER A 222 12.02 -4.14 13.83
N GLY A 223 13.05 -4.82 13.31
CA GLY A 223 13.03 -6.24 12.95
C GLY A 223 12.31 -6.51 11.62
N VAL A 224 11.88 -5.47 10.91
CA VAL A 224 11.11 -5.62 9.67
C VAL A 224 12.07 -5.72 8.48
N ALA A 225 12.01 -6.85 7.77
CA ALA A 225 12.81 -7.06 6.58
C ALA A 225 12.40 -6.13 5.43
N PRO A 226 13.35 -5.66 4.60
CA PRO A 226 13.02 -4.93 3.39
C PRO A 226 12.30 -5.83 2.38
N VAL A 227 11.39 -5.25 1.61
CA VAL A 227 10.59 -5.97 0.63
C VAL A 227 10.77 -5.38 -0.77
N LYS A 228 10.97 -6.26 -1.75
CA LYS A 228 10.96 -5.92 -3.16
C LYS A 228 9.81 -6.66 -3.84
N VAL A 229 8.87 -5.92 -4.40
CA VAL A 229 7.78 -6.47 -5.20
C VAL A 229 8.19 -6.44 -6.67
N ASN A 230 8.28 -7.61 -7.31
CA ASN A 230 8.49 -7.72 -8.74
C ASN A 230 7.20 -8.27 -9.39
N LEU A 231 6.48 -7.38 -10.06
CA LEU A 231 5.22 -7.65 -10.71
C LEU A 231 5.41 -7.61 -12.24
N THR A 232 4.99 -8.67 -12.92
CA THR A 232 4.98 -8.74 -14.39
C THR A 232 3.55 -8.89 -14.91
N LEU A 233 3.12 -7.93 -15.74
CA LEU A 233 1.86 -8.03 -16.47
C LEU A 233 2.07 -8.73 -17.82
N ALA A 234 1.53 -9.93 -17.96
CA ALA A 234 1.46 -10.67 -19.20
C ALA A 234 0.29 -10.16 -20.07
N LYS A 235 0.63 -9.51 -21.19
CA LYS A 235 -0.34 -8.84 -22.07
C LYS A 235 -1.16 -9.76 -22.95
N SER A 236 -0.77 -11.02 -23.10
CA SER A 236 -1.51 -12.01 -23.88
C SER A 236 -1.57 -13.33 -23.13
N LYS A 237 -2.59 -14.15 -23.44
CA LYS A 237 -2.70 -15.50 -22.91
C LYS A 237 -1.47 -16.35 -23.25
N ALA A 238 -0.89 -16.16 -24.42
CA ALA A 238 0.36 -16.83 -24.82
C ALA A 238 1.55 -16.42 -23.93
N SER A 239 1.77 -15.13 -23.68
CA SER A 239 2.88 -14.70 -22.81
C SER A 239 2.66 -15.16 -21.37
N TYR A 240 1.41 -15.16 -20.89
CA TYR A 240 1.07 -15.69 -19.57
C TYR A 240 1.34 -17.20 -19.46
N ASN A 241 0.83 -17.99 -20.41
CA ASN A 241 1.03 -19.44 -20.43
C ASN A 241 2.53 -19.81 -20.52
N ASN A 242 3.33 -19.06 -21.27
CA ASN A 242 4.77 -19.28 -21.36
C ASN A 242 5.47 -19.02 -20.01
N LEU A 243 5.09 -17.95 -19.31
CA LEU A 243 5.61 -17.66 -17.97
C LEU A 243 5.14 -18.72 -16.95
N GLN A 244 3.88 -19.14 -17.00
CA GLN A 244 3.33 -20.19 -16.14
C GLN A 244 4.04 -21.53 -16.39
N ALA A 245 4.20 -21.96 -17.64
CA ALA A 245 4.91 -23.19 -17.97
C ALA A 245 6.38 -23.15 -17.50
N LYS A 246 7.01 -21.98 -17.56
CA LYS A 246 8.41 -21.80 -17.14
C LYS A 246 8.59 -21.81 -15.61
N TYR A 247 7.74 -21.10 -14.88
CA TYR A 247 7.96 -20.82 -13.45
C TYR A 247 6.99 -21.54 -12.51
N ALA A 248 5.81 -21.95 -12.99
CA ALA A 248 4.77 -22.61 -12.21
C ALA A 248 4.05 -23.74 -13.01
N PRO A 249 4.78 -24.74 -13.54
CA PRO A 249 4.23 -25.73 -14.48
C PRO A 249 3.15 -26.65 -13.93
N LYS A 250 3.00 -26.78 -12.60
CA LYS A 250 1.95 -27.62 -11.98
C LYS A 250 0.75 -26.78 -11.51
N LEU A 251 0.75 -25.49 -11.82
CA LEU A 251 -0.35 -24.58 -11.54
C LEU A 251 -1.48 -24.87 -12.52
N GLY A 252 -2.70 -24.99 -12.03
CA GLY A 252 -3.86 -25.04 -12.91
C GLY A 252 -4.18 -23.66 -13.51
N PRO A 253 -5.33 -23.53 -14.17
CA PRO A 253 -5.77 -22.23 -14.70
C PRO A 253 -5.96 -21.20 -13.57
N SER A 254 -5.32 -20.03 -13.70
CA SER A 254 -5.54 -18.89 -12.80
C SER A 254 -5.44 -17.56 -13.58
N GLN A 255 -5.66 -16.43 -12.92
CA GLN A 255 -5.47 -15.08 -13.50
C GLN A 255 -4.16 -14.42 -13.07
N GLY A 256 -3.56 -14.94 -12.01
CA GLY A 256 -2.27 -14.52 -11.49
C GLY A 256 -1.59 -15.69 -10.79
N PHE A 257 -0.30 -15.55 -10.58
CA PHE A 257 0.43 -16.40 -9.66
C PHE A 257 1.67 -15.68 -9.11
N TYR A 258 1.99 -15.99 -7.87
CA TYR A 258 3.26 -15.64 -7.24
C TYR A 258 4.14 -16.87 -7.10
N VAL A 259 5.38 -16.77 -7.58
CA VAL A 259 6.41 -17.78 -7.36
C VAL A 259 7.41 -17.25 -6.35
N ALA A 260 7.30 -17.77 -5.13
CA ALA A 260 8.15 -17.37 -4.01
C ALA A 260 9.62 -17.40 -4.40
N ARG A 261 10.15 -18.53 -4.92
CA ARG A 261 11.57 -18.74 -5.27
C ARG A 261 12.19 -17.69 -6.19
N GLN A 262 11.43 -17.15 -7.12
CA GLN A 262 11.89 -16.13 -8.06
C GLN A 262 11.52 -14.71 -7.60
N ASN A 263 10.83 -14.61 -6.46
CA ASN A 263 10.21 -13.40 -5.97
C ASN A 263 9.40 -12.68 -7.07
N MET A 264 8.60 -13.43 -7.82
CA MET A 264 7.97 -12.95 -9.06
C MET A 264 6.45 -13.18 -9.01
N ALA A 265 5.70 -12.09 -9.11
CA ALA A 265 4.27 -12.11 -9.36
C ALA A 265 4.01 -11.93 -10.87
N VAL A 266 3.14 -12.76 -11.44
CA VAL A 266 2.76 -12.69 -12.85
C VAL A 266 1.23 -12.60 -12.94
N VAL A 267 0.73 -11.65 -13.72
CA VAL A 267 -0.72 -11.44 -13.92
C VAL A 267 -1.07 -11.49 -15.39
N HIS A 268 -2.13 -12.21 -15.74
CA HIS A 268 -2.71 -12.18 -17.07
C HIS A 268 -3.61 -10.95 -17.24
N HIS A 269 -3.36 -10.14 -18.26
CA HIS A 269 -4.20 -8.99 -18.61
C HIS A 269 -5.41 -9.44 -19.44
N LYS A 270 -6.57 -9.64 -18.80
CA LYS A 270 -7.86 -9.77 -19.53
C LYS A 270 -8.53 -8.43 -19.78
N ASN A 271 -8.53 -7.58 -18.76
CA ASN A 271 -8.98 -6.20 -18.81
C ASN A 271 -8.33 -5.42 -17.67
N ASP A 272 -8.37 -4.09 -17.72
CA ASP A 272 -7.65 -3.23 -16.78
C ASP A 272 -8.14 -3.38 -15.33
N ARG A 273 -9.45 -3.54 -15.11
CA ARG A 273 -10.00 -3.70 -13.76
C ARG A 273 -9.55 -5.01 -13.13
N GLN A 274 -9.74 -6.13 -13.83
CA GLN A 274 -9.30 -7.44 -13.36
C GLN A 274 -7.79 -7.45 -13.15
N ALA A 275 -7.01 -6.97 -14.13
CA ALA A 275 -5.56 -6.97 -14.02
C ALA A 275 -5.10 -6.15 -12.82
N HIS A 276 -5.72 -4.99 -12.55
CA HIS A 276 -5.41 -4.20 -11.36
C HIS A 276 -5.66 -4.98 -10.06
N GLN A 277 -6.86 -5.56 -9.89
CA GLN A 277 -7.22 -6.31 -8.68
C GLN A 277 -6.27 -7.50 -8.46
N THR A 278 -6.07 -8.32 -9.49
CA THR A 278 -5.15 -9.47 -9.40
C THR A 278 -3.71 -9.02 -9.16
N SER A 279 -3.28 -7.87 -9.70
CA SER A 279 -1.93 -7.36 -9.43
C SER A 279 -1.73 -6.95 -7.99
N VAL A 280 -2.74 -6.33 -7.36
CA VAL A 280 -2.69 -6.03 -5.94
C VAL A 280 -2.70 -7.33 -5.12
N HIS A 281 -3.57 -8.28 -5.47
CA HIS A 281 -3.64 -9.61 -4.84
C HIS A 281 -2.27 -10.32 -4.84
N GLU A 282 -1.67 -10.51 -6.00
CA GLU A 282 -0.37 -11.19 -6.12
C GLU A 282 0.75 -10.39 -5.44
N SER A 283 0.69 -9.06 -5.48
CA SER A 283 1.68 -8.22 -4.78
C SER A 283 1.57 -8.34 -3.27
N VAL A 284 0.37 -8.58 -2.72
CA VAL A 284 0.20 -8.86 -1.28
C VAL A 284 0.84 -10.19 -0.90
N HIS A 285 0.80 -11.20 -1.76
CA HIS A 285 1.54 -12.44 -1.53
C HIS A 285 3.05 -12.20 -1.49
N VAL A 286 3.57 -11.36 -2.40
CA VAL A 286 4.99 -10.96 -2.39
C VAL A 286 5.33 -10.22 -1.09
N LEU A 287 4.48 -9.26 -0.68
CA LEU A 287 4.63 -8.52 0.58
C LEU A 287 4.66 -9.48 1.78
N ASN A 288 3.71 -10.40 1.86
CA ASN A 288 3.61 -11.37 2.96
C ASN A 288 4.85 -12.26 3.03
N ALA A 289 5.30 -12.79 1.90
CA ALA A 289 6.51 -13.63 1.85
C ALA A 289 7.76 -12.85 2.28
N GLY A 290 7.91 -11.60 1.81
CA GLY A 290 9.04 -10.75 2.19
C GLY A 290 9.02 -10.37 3.68
N LEU A 291 7.87 -9.94 4.20
CA LEU A 291 7.70 -9.46 5.58
C LEU A 291 7.74 -10.59 6.61
N PHE A 292 7.10 -11.72 6.31
CA PHE A 292 6.78 -12.74 7.31
C PHE A 292 7.37 -14.12 6.99
N GLY A 293 7.86 -14.34 5.77
CA GLY A 293 8.25 -15.67 5.31
C GLY A 293 7.02 -16.56 5.09
N PRO A 294 7.11 -17.88 5.36
CA PRO A 294 5.96 -18.78 5.33
C PRO A 294 4.85 -18.29 6.26
N THR A 295 3.63 -18.20 5.74
CA THR A 295 2.45 -17.81 6.52
C THR A 295 1.32 -18.82 6.35
N PRO A 296 0.42 -18.95 7.34
CA PRO A 296 -0.77 -19.76 7.19
C PRO A 296 -1.62 -19.31 6.02
N ARG A 297 -2.23 -20.25 5.31
CA ARG A 297 -2.98 -19.96 4.08
C ARG A 297 -4.16 -19.01 4.30
N TRP A 298 -4.91 -19.18 5.39
CA TRP A 298 -6.01 -18.28 5.72
C TRP A 298 -5.55 -16.82 5.84
N PHE A 299 -4.36 -16.59 6.38
CA PHE A 299 -3.81 -15.25 6.53
C PHE A 299 -3.34 -14.73 5.18
N ASN A 300 -2.55 -15.51 4.45
CA ASN A 300 -1.98 -15.08 3.18
C ASN A 300 -3.05 -14.74 2.13
N GLU A 301 -4.04 -15.61 1.96
CA GLU A 301 -5.17 -15.40 1.04
C GLU A 301 -6.12 -14.33 1.58
N GLY A 302 -6.39 -14.32 2.90
CA GLY A 302 -7.29 -13.34 3.52
C GLY A 302 -6.79 -11.90 3.39
N MET A 303 -5.48 -11.67 3.54
CA MET A 303 -4.88 -10.35 3.34
C MET A 303 -4.89 -9.95 1.86
N ALA A 304 -4.62 -10.89 0.94
CA ALA A 304 -4.65 -10.62 -0.49
C ALA A 304 -6.08 -10.25 -0.97
N GLU A 305 -7.09 -11.01 -0.57
CA GLU A 305 -8.51 -10.74 -0.81
C GLU A 305 -9.02 -9.44 -0.18
N TYR A 306 -8.47 -9.08 0.98
CA TYR A 306 -8.79 -7.81 1.63
C TYR A 306 -8.28 -6.63 0.79
N PHE A 307 -7.02 -6.66 0.39
CA PHE A 307 -6.39 -5.54 -0.33
C PHE A 307 -6.68 -5.49 -1.83
N GLU A 308 -7.01 -6.60 -2.51
CA GLU A 308 -7.28 -6.61 -3.97
C GLU A 308 -8.40 -5.65 -4.38
N SER A 309 -9.29 -5.32 -3.44
CA SER A 309 -10.43 -4.44 -3.61
C SER A 309 -10.14 -2.98 -3.28
N ILE A 310 -8.87 -2.62 -3.03
CA ILE A 310 -8.48 -1.25 -2.70
C ILE A 310 -8.82 -0.29 -3.84
N GLU A 311 -9.55 0.77 -3.49
CA GLU A 311 -9.97 1.84 -4.38
C GLU A 311 -9.23 3.12 -3.98
N MET A 312 -8.45 3.68 -4.91
CA MET A 312 -7.70 4.91 -4.69
C MET A 312 -8.57 6.14 -4.99
N SER A 313 -8.52 7.14 -4.10
CA SER A 313 -9.11 8.46 -4.31
C SER A 313 -8.11 9.53 -3.88
N GLY A 314 -7.34 10.05 -4.83
CA GLY A 314 -6.20 10.92 -4.55
C GLY A 314 -5.17 10.22 -3.65
N LEU A 315 -4.92 10.79 -2.46
CA LEU A 315 -4.02 10.22 -1.45
C LEU A 315 -4.73 9.26 -0.50
N SER A 316 -6.06 9.21 -0.52
CA SER A 316 -6.85 8.31 0.31
C SER A 316 -7.09 6.99 -0.41
N ALA A 317 -7.37 5.95 0.36
CA ALA A 317 -7.86 4.70 -0.18
C ALA A 317 -9.01 4.15 0.63
N THR A 318 -9.90 3.46 -0.06
CA THR A 318 -11.04 2.77 0.54
C THR A 318 -10.95 1.29 0.21
N ILE A 319 -11.21 0.44 1.20
CA ILE A 319 -11.40 -1.00 1.02
C ILE A 319 -12.88 -1.27 1.28
N PRO A 320 -13.66 -1.63 0.25
CA PRO A 320 -15.10 -1.83 0.38
C PRO A 320 -15.41 -3.10 1.17
N ALA A 321 -16.50 -3.06 1.95
CA ALA A 321 -17.01 -4.26 2.61
C ALA A 321 -17.77 -5.16 1.62
N ARG A 322 -17.72 -6.48 1.83
CA ARG A 322 -18.53 -7.47 1.08
C ARG A 322 -19.72 -7.95 1.91
N ASP A 323 -20.78 -8.42 1.26
CA ASP A 323 -21.93 -9.01 1.96
C ASP A 323 -21.65 -10.46 2.39
N TRP A 324 -20.78 -10.66 3.38
CA TRP A 324 -20.37 -12.00 3.83
C TRP A 324 -21.53 -12.82 4.39
N LYS A 325 -22.56 -12.18 4.98
CA LYS A 325 -23.75 -12.91 5.44
C LYS A 325 -24.44 -13.64 4.27
N ARG A 326 -24.50 -12.99 3.11
CA ARG A 326 -25.02 -13.60 1.88
C ARG A 326 -24.05 -14.63 1.31
N THR A 327 -22.76 -14.27 1.19
CA THR A 327 -21.74 -15.15 0.57
C THR A 327 -21.51 -16.43 1.36
N LEU A 328 -21.62 -16.39 2.69
CA LEU A 328 -21.39 -17.52 3.60
C LEU A 328 -22.70 -18.16 4.10
N ALA A 329 -23.84 -17.81 3.50
CA ALA A 329 -25.13 -18.40 3.85
C ALA A 329 -25.09 -19.94 3.71
N GLY A 330 -25.57 -20.65 4.74
CA GLY A 330 -25.58 -22.12 4.78
C GLY A 330 -24.19 -22.76 4.94
N LYS A 331 -23.13 -21.98 5.18
CA LYS A 331 -21.79 -22.50 5.46
C LYS A 331 -21.53 -22.54 6.97
N GLN A 332 -20.89 -23.60 7.43
CA GLN A 332 -20.44 -23.69 8.81
C GLN A 332 -19.18 -22.84 8.98
N LEU A 333 -19.27 -21.82 9.83
CA LEU A 333 -18.14 -20.98 10.20
C LEU A 333 -17.46 -21.59 11.43
N SER A 334 -16.17 -21.91 11.30
CA SER A 334 -15.36 -22.42 12.39
C SER A 334 -13.96 -21.85 12.30
N LEU A 335 -13.61 -21.02 13.28
CA LEU A 335 -12.29 -20.42 13.38
C LEU A 335 -11.23 -21.51 13.54
N ASN A 336 -11.48 -22.51 14.39
CA ASN A 336 -10.55 -23.63 14.54
C ASN A 336 -10.34 -24.38 13.22
N ALA A 337 -11.41 -24.68 12.47
CA ALA A 337 -11.29 -25.37 11.19
C ALA A 337 -10.54 -24.53 10.16
N LEU A 338 -10.75 -23.21 10.15
CA LEU A 338 -10.04 -22.28 9.27
C LEU A 338 -8.55 -22.25 9.59
N LEU A 339 -8.20 -22.10 10.87
CA LEU A 339 -6.80 -22.03 11.33
C LEU A 339 -6.04 -23.35 11.17
N SER A 340 -6.72 -24.50 11.26
CA SER A 340 -6.11 -25.83 11.11
C SER A 340 -6.28 -26.45 9.72
N SER A 341 -6.81 -25.72 8.75
CA SER A 341 -7.14 -26.25 7.43
C SER A 341 -5.87 -26.68 6.67
N LYS A 342 -5.88 -27.92 6.18
CA LYS A 342 -4.78 -28.49 5.37
C LYS A 342 -4.95 -28.16 3.89
N ARG A 343 -3.88 -28.35 3.11
CA ARG A 343 -3.81 -28.06 1.66
C ARG A 343 -4.99 -28.64 0.87
N GLN A 344 -5.41 -29.87 1.19
CA GLN A 344 -6.47 -30.60 0.50
C GLN A 344 -7.82 -29.87 0.60
N THR A 345 -8.12 -29.27 1.75
CA THR A 345 -9.35 -28.50 1.99
C THR A 345 -9.45 -27.28 1.07
N TRP A 346 -8.30 -26.68 0.75
CA TRP A 346 -8.21 -25.51 -0.12
C TRP A 346 -8.13 -25.84 -1.62
N ALA A 347 -8.01 -27.10 -1.99
CA ALA A 347 -7.97 -27.56 -3.38
C ALA A 347 -9.30 -28.20 -3.85
N GLY A 348 -10.30 -28.27 -2.97
CA GLY A 348 -11.58 -28.93 -3.21
C GLY A 348 -12.78 -27.98 -3.27
N SER A 349 -13.99 -28.54 -3.16
CA SER A 349 -15.27 -27.81 -3.25
C SER A 349 -15.49 -26.74 -2.17
N GLN A 350 -14.67 -26.73 -1.12
CA GLN A 350 -14.73 -25.74 -0.04
C GLN A 350 -13.87 -24.50 -0.29
N GLN A 351 -13.09 -24.46 -1.38
CA GLN A 351 -12.14 -23.38 -1.66
C GLN A 351 -12.79 -22.00 -1.56
N SER A 352 -13.84 -21.72 -2.33
CA SER A 352 -14.51 -20.41 -2.33
C SER A 352 -15.00 -19.98 -0.93
N SER A 353 -15.46 -20.93 -0.12
CA SER A 353 -15.84 -20.66 1.26
C SER A 353 -14.64 -20.34 2.15
N MET A 354 -13.50 -21.03 1.98
CA MET A 354 -12.28 -20.76 2.75
C MET A 354 -11.70 -19.37 2.45
N TYR A 355 -11.70 -18.95 1.18
CA TYR A 355 -11.32 -17.58 0.79
C TYR A 355 -12.27 -16.55 1.41
N ALA A 356 -13.58 -16.75 1.28
CA ALA A 356 -14.58 -15.83 1.85
C ALA A 356 -14.50 -15.74 3.38
N GLN A 357 -14.28 -16.87 4.07
CA GLN A 357 -14.09 -16.89 5.53
C GLN A 357 -12.81 -16.15 5.93
N SER A 358 -11.69 -16.43 5.26
CA SER A 358 -10.39 -15.79 5.49
C SER A 358 -10.45 -14.28 5.30
N HIS A 359 -11.04 -13.83 4.18
CA HIS A 359 -11.24 -12.42 3.91
C HIS A 359 -12.11 -11.76 4.99
N SER A 360 -13.24 -12.37 5.37
CA SER A 360 -14.11 -11.81 6.40
C SER A 360 -13.46 -11.73 7.79
N LEU A 361 -12.58 -12.68 8.12
CA LEU A 361 -11.84 -12.68 9.39
C LEU A 361 -10.80 -11.56 9.41
N ILE A 362 -10.01 -11.41 8.34
CA ILE A 362 -9.05 -10.29 8.22
C ILE A 362 -9.79 -8.95 8.30
N HIS A 363 -10.89 -8.81 7.56
CA HIS A 363 -11.66 -7.58 7.59
C HIS A 363 -12.23 -7.30 8.99
N PHE A 364 -12.76 -8.31 9.70
CA PHE A 364 -13.21 -8.17 11.08
C PHE A 364 -12.09 -7.70 12.02
N LEU A 365 -10.91 -8.33 11.92
CA LEU A 365 -9.74 -7.95 12.71
C LEU A 365 -9.29 -6.51 12.39
N MET A 366 -9.45 -6.05 11.15
CA MET A 366 -9.15 -4.67 10.78
C MET A 366 -10.25 -3.65 11.18
N SER A 367 -11.45 -4.11 11.60
CA SER A 367 -12.61 -3.23 11.87
C SER A 367 -12.70 -2.77 13.32
N THR A 368 -12.47 -3.64 14.30
CA THR A 368 -12.72 -3.36 15.72
C THR A 368 -11.44 -2.96 16.45
N GLU A 369 -11.56 -2.29 17.60
CA GLU A 369 -10.38 -1.93 18.40
C GLU A 369 -9.63 -3.18 18.88
N GLN A 370 -10.35 -4.16 19.45
CA GLN A 370 -9.78 -5.43 19.90
C GLN A 370 -9.21 -6.24 18.72
N GLY A 371 -9.89 -6.22 17.57
CA GLY A 371 -9.41 -6.81 16.33
C GLY A 371 -8.09 -6.19 15.89
N LYS A 372 -8.00 -4.86 15.87
CA LYS A 372 -6.81 -4.11 15.44
C LYS A 372 -5.63 -4.41 16.34
N GLN A 373 -5.83 -4.42 17.66
CA GLN A 373 -4.79 -4.83 18.61
C GLN A 373 -4.33 -6.27 18.35
N THR A 374 -5.26 -7.17 18.05
CA THR A 374 -4.97 -8.58 17.78
C THR A 374 -4.20 -8.78 16.48
N ILE A 375 -4.59 -8.10 15.37
CA ILE A 375 -3.85 -8.19 14.11
C ILE A 375 -2.48 -7.53 14.21
N THR A 376 -2.34 -6.39 14.91
CA THR A 376 -1.02 -5.79 15.19
C THR A 376 -0.10 -6.78 15.92
N ALA A 377 -0.60 -7.41 16.98
CA ALA A 377 0.17 -8.42 17.72
C ALA A 377 0.51 -9.64 16.85
N LEU A 378 -0.41 -10.05 15.98
CA LEU A 378 -0.19 -11.15 15.04
C LEU A 378 0.92 -10.83 14.03
N LEU A 379 0.87 -9.66 13.40
CA LEU A 379 1.89 -9.23 12.45
C LEU A 379 3.25 -9.07 13.12
N ALA A 380 3.30 -8.49 14.32
CA ALA A 380 4.54 -8.39 15.09
C ALA A 380 5.14 -9.76 15.40
N HIS A 381 4.32 -10.74 15.80
CA HIS A 381 4.77 -12.12 16.01
C HIS A 381 5.31 -12.73 14.71
N MET A 382 4.61 -12.57 13.59
CA MET A 382 5.05 -13.09 12.29
C MET A 382 6.36 -12.45 11.79
N VAL A 383 6.62 -11.18 12.13
CA VAL A 383 7.92 -10.54 11.89
C VAL A 383 9.00 -11.15 12.76
N GLN A 384 8.71 -11.41 14.04
CA GLN A 384 9.67 -11.97 14.99
C GLN A 384 10.03 -13.42 14.67
N THR A 385 9.06 -14.25 14.33
CA THR A 385 9.25 -15.67 13.96
C THR A 385 9.43 -15.84 12.45
N ARG A 386 9.86 -14.79 11.76
CA ARG A 386 10.01 -14.79 10.31
C ARG A 386 10.98 -15.89 9.92
N CYS A 387 10.53 -16.79 9.05
CA CYS A 387 11.31 -17.94 8.57
C CYS A 387 11.63 -19.01 9.62
N GLU A 388 10.93 -18.97 10.76
CA GLU A 388 10.98 -19.98 11.80
C GLU A 388 9.60 -20.62 11.96
N ALA A 389 9.52 -21.66 12.79
CA ALA A 389 8.23 -22.20 13.20
C ALA A 389 7.43 -21.11 13.93
N SER A 390 6.24 -20.80 13.43
CA SER A 390 5.35 -19.77 13.98
C SER A 390 4.07 -20.43 14.51
N ASP A 391 3.53 -19.90 15.61
CA ASP A 391 2.20 -20.27 16.10
C ASP A 391 1.24 -19.06 16.14
N PRO A 392 0.71 -18.65 14.97
CA PRO A 392 -0.33 -17.61 14.84
C PRO A 392 -1.56 -17.85 15.72
N LYS A 393 -1.91 -19.11 16.00
CA LYS A 393 -3.08 -19.45 16.82
C LYS A 393 -2.86 -19.05 18.27
N SER A 394 -1.64 -19.18 18.80
CA SER A 394 -1.31 -18.70 20.15
C SER A 394 -1.59 -17.21 20.32
N ILE A 395 -1.31 -16.39 19.29
CA ILE A 395 -1.55 -14.95 19.32
C ILE A 395 -3.03 -14.63 19.22
N LEU A 396 -3.76 -15.29 18.31
CA LEU A 396 -5.22 -15.13 18.21
C LEU A 396 -5.94 -15.56 19.50
N SER A 397 -5.37 -16.51 20.25
CA SER A 397 -5.92 -16.94 21.54
C SER A 397 -5.79 -15.88 22.64
N ARG A 398 -4.99 -14.82 22.43
CA ARG A 398 -4.89 -13.65 23.32
C ARG A 398 -5.95 -12.58 23.03
N TYR A 399 -6.78 -12.76 22.00
CA TYR A 399 -7.95 -11.90 21.80
C TYR A 399 -8.77 -11.83 23.11
N PRO A 400 -9.30 -10.67 23.52
CA PRO A 400 -10.05 -10.55 24.76
C PRO A 400 -11.18 -11.59 24.89
N GLY A 401 -11.11 -12.46 25.90
CA GLY A 401 -12.03 -13.59 26.08
C GLY A 401 -11.65 -14.88 25.33
N GLY A 402 -10.48 -14.93 24.71
CA GLY A 402 -9.90 -16.09 24.06
C GLY A 402 -10.47 -16.40 22.69
N LEU A 403 -10.01 -17.53 22.11
CA LEU A 403 -10.32 -17.94 20.74
C LEU A 403 -11.83 -18.18 20.51
N ASN A 404 -12.53 -18.71 21.51
CA ASN A 404 -13.99 -18.91 21.44
C ASN A 404 -14.74 -17.57 21.35
N ARG A 405 -14.27 -16.56 22.09
CA ARG A 405 -14.85 -15.22 22.03
C ARG A 405 -14.58 -14.57 20.68
N LEU A 406 -13.36 -14.68 20.16
CA LEU A 406 -13.02 -14.22 18.81
C LEU A 406 -13.96 -14.82 17.75
N GLN A 407 -14.19 -16.13 17.79
CA GLN A 407 -15.11 -16.80 16.86
C GLN A 407 -16.54 -16.25 16.98
N ASN A 408 -17.06 -16.13 18.20
CA ASN A 408 -18.43 -15.66 18.43
C ASN A 408 -18.61 -14.21 18.00
N ASP A 409 -17.66 -13.33 18.32
CA ASP A 409 -17.69 -11.92 17.93
C ASP A 409 -17.62 -11.76 16.41
N TRP A 410 -16.76 -12.51 15.74
CA TRP A 410 -16.64 -12.52 14.27
C TRP A 410 -17.94 -12.99 13.60
N ILE A 411 -18.53 -14.09 14.07
CA ILE A 411 -19.80 -14.61 13.53
C ILE A 411 -20.96 -13.63 13.80
N ALA A 412 -21.03 -13.05 15.00
CA ALA A 412 -22.03 -12.04 15.34
C ALA A 412 -21.88 -10.78 14.47
N TRP A 413 -20.64 -10.35 14.20
CA TRP A 413 -20.34 -9.23 13.33
C TRP A 413 -20.82 -9.48 11.89
N ILE A 414 -20.56 -10.67 11.32
CA ILE A 414 -21.11 -11.09 10.02
C ILE A 414 -22.64 -11.07 10.05
N ASN A 415 -23.26 -11.70 11.04
CA ASN A 415 -24.71 -11.87 11.10
C ASN A 415 -25.48 -10.57 11.28
N SER A 416 -24.89 -9.61 11.98
CA SER A 416 -25.44 -8.27 12.20
C SER A 416 -25.29 -7.35 10.98
N ARG A 417 -24.51 -7.75 9.96
CA ARG A 417 -24.18 -6.93 8.79
C ARG A 417 -23.58 -5.55 9.14
N LYS A 418 -22.90 -5.45 10.28
CA LYS A 418 -22.28 -4.19 10.76
C LYS A 418 -20.90 -3.93 10.16
N TYR A 419 -20.52 -4.65 9.10
CA TYR A 419 -19.32 -4.37 8.36
C TYR A 419 -19.42 -3.07 7.55
N ARG A 420 -18.34 -2.31 7.53
CA ARG A 420 -18.20 -1.02 6.86
C ARG A 420 -16.97 -1.02 5.98
N ALA A 421 -16.96 -0.19 4.94
CA ALA A 421 -15.74 0.08 4.21
C ALA A 421 -14.68 0.69 5.14
N HIS A 422 -13.41 0.40 4.91
CA HIS A 422 -12.30 0.99 5.63
C HIS A 422 -11.63 2.06 4.78
N THR A 423 -11.38 3.25 5.35
CA THR A 423 -10.73 4.36 4.65
C THR A 423 -9.40 4.71 5.33
N PHE A 424 -8.36 4.97 4.52
CA PHE A 424 -6.97 5.16 4.92
C PHE A 424 -6.30 6.37 4.30
#